data_AF-A0A3C1F9V3-F1
#
_entry.id   AF-A0A3C1F9V3-F1
#
_cell.length_a   1.000
_cell.length_b   1.000
_cell.length_c   1.000
_cell.angle_alpha   90.00
_cell.angle_beta   90.00
_cell.angle_gamma   90.00
#
_symmetry.space_group_name_H-M   'P 1'
#
loop_
_entity.id
_entity.type
_entity.pdbx_description
1 polymer ?
#
loop_
_entity_poly.entity_id
_entity_poly.type
_entity_poly.pdbx_seq_one_letter_code
_entity_poly.pdbx_strand_id
1 'polypeptide(L)'
;MGRVLLFLTNLIFPLAALGVLLGFLCSPRRGLLKHLYQELKERFGLEKEGKIPQGALWLHCASVGEVMSMKEGISRLKAFYKKDVIVTATTEAGKETALKNPNITKAFLAPLDFYPSCKRFIRLAKPYRLFVVEREIWPNMLAAAHQAGVPAAV
;
A
#
# COMPACT_ATOMS: atom_id res chain seq x y z
N MET A 1 9.14 -8.32 21.63
CA MET A 1 7.76 -7.94 21.23
C MET A 1 7.48 -8.05 19.73
N GLY A 2 8.28 -7.43 18.84
CA GLY A 2 7.93 -7.29 17.40
C GLY A 2 7.73 -8.59 16.61
N ARG A 3 8.48 -9.66 16.89
CA ARG A 3 8.34 -10.94 16.17
C ARG A 3 7.00 -11.65 16.43
N VAL A 4 6.44 -11.52 17.63
CA VAL A 4 5.14 -12.11 17.98
C VAL A 4 4.00 -11.39 17.27
N LEU A 5 4.07 -10.05 17.20
CA LEU A 5 3.10 -9.25 16.46
C LEU A 5 3.08 -9.63 14.97
N LEU A 6 4.26 -9.75 14.34
CA LEU A 6 4.39 -10.19 12.95
C LEU A 6 3.86 -11.62 12.74
N PHE A 7 4.10 -12.52 13.69
CA PHE A 7 3.61 -13.89 13.60
C PHE A 7 2.07 -13.94 13.65
N LEU A 8 1.46 -13.23 14.60
CA LEU A 8 0.01 -13.18 14.76
C LEU A 8 -0.68 -12.54 13.56
N THR A 9 -0.16 -11.41 13.04
CA THR A 9 -0.76 -10.76 11.86
C THR A 9 -0.68 -11.65 10.62
N ASN A 10 0.43 -12.36 10.40
CA ASN A 10 0.57 -13.27 9.27
C ASN A 10 -0.26 -14.56 9.41
N LEU A 11 -0.65 -14.96 10.63
CA LEU A 11 -1.50 -16.14 10.87
C LEU A 11 -3.00 -15.83 10.75
N ILE A 12 -3.43 -14.65 11.21
CA ILE A 12 -4.84 -14.22 11.13
C ILE A 12 -5.26 -13.92 9.69
N PHE A 13 -4.36 -13.34 8.89
CA PHE A 13 -4.65 -12.97 7.50
C PHE A 13 -5.17 -14.11 6.60
N PRO A 14 -4.52 -15.29 6.52
CA PRO A 14 -5.01 -16.39 5.68
C PRO A 14 -6.34 -16.96 6.18
N LEU A 15 -6.59 -16.95 7.50
CA LEU A 15 -7.86 -17.40 8.07
C LEU A 15 -9.02 -16.44 7.74
N ALA A 16 -8.79 -15.13 7.88
CA ALA A 16 -9.76 -14.11 7.48
C ALA A 16 -10.01 -14.12 5.97
N ALA A 17 -8.94 -14.25 5.16
CA ALA A 17 -9.04 -14.37 3.72
C ALA A 17 -9.87 -15.60 3.30
N LEU A 18 -9.66 -16.76 3.95
CA LEU A 18 -10.44 -17.97 3.70
C LEU A 18 -11.93 -17.77 4.04
N GLY A 19 -12.25 -17.11 5.16
CA GLY A 19 -13.63 -16.80 5.54
C GLY A 19 -14.35 -15.90 4.53
N VAL A 20 -13.67 -14.87 4.02
CA VAL A 20 -14.20 -14.00 2.95
C VAL A 20 -14.39 -14.79 1.66
N LEU A 21 -13.44 -15.67 1.30
CA LEU A 21 -13.48 -16.49 0.09
C LEU A 21 -14.65 -17.49 0.12
N LEU A 22 -14.91 -18.11 1.28
CA LEU A 22 -16.06 -18.99 1.51
C LEU A 22 -17.39 -18.22 1.44
N GLY A 23 -17.48 -17.03 2.05
CA GLY A 23 -18.66 -16.18 1.93
C GLY A 23 -18.94 -15.73 0.49
N PHE A 24 -17.88 -15.57 -0.32
CA PHE A 24 -18.00 -15.21 -1.73
C PHE A 24 -18.42 -16.38 -2.63
N LEU A 25 -17.94 -17.61 -2.35
CA LEU A 25 -18.38 -18.82 -3.05
C LEU A 25 -19.90 -19.05 -2.93
N CYS A 26 -20.52 -18.51 -1.89
CA CYS A 26 -21.96 -18.59 -1.65
C CYS A 26 -22.78 -17.41 -2.21
N SER A 27 -22.19 -16.40 -2.85
CA SER A 27 -22.92 -15.20 -3.32
C SER A 27 -23.04 -15.11 -4.86
N PRO A 28 -24.25 -14.99 -5.44
CA PRO A 28 -24.47 -14.98 -6.89
C PRO A 28 -24.09 -13.66 -7.60
N ARG A 29 -23.44 -12.70 -6.92
CA ARG A 29 -23.21 -11.34 -7.43
C ARG A 29 -21.90 -11.21 -8.23
N ARG A 30 -21.93 -11.63 -9.49
CA ARG A 30 -20.74 -11.67 -10.39
C ARG A 30 -20.14 -10.30 -10.75
N GLY A 31 -20.90 -9.20 -10.69
CA GLY A 31 -20.38 -7.84 -10.99
C GLY A 31 -19.41 -7.30 -9.92
N LEU A 32 -19.62 -7.69 -8.66
CA LEU A 32 -18.77 -7.30 -7.53
C LEU A 32 -17.37 -7.94 -7.61
N LEU A 33 -17.27 -9.11 -8.24
CA LEU A 33 -16.02 -9.85 -8.41
C LEU A 33 -14.98 -9.10 -9.22
N LYS A 34 -15.39 -8.34 -10.24
CA LYS A 34 -14.44 -7.64 -11.11
C LYS A 34 -13.75 -6.49 -10.39
N HIS A 35 -14.52 -5.73 -9.60
CA HIS A 35 -13.97 -4.66 -8.75
C HIS A 35 -13.09 -5.25 -7.65
N LEU A 36 -13.57 -6.28 -6.95
CA LEU A 36 -12.82 -6.96 -5.90
C LEU A 36 -11.50 -7.54 -6.43
N TYR A 37 -11.51 -8.19 -7.58
CA TYR A 37 -10.31 -8.75 -8.19
C TYR A 37 -9.25 -7.67 -8.48
N GLN A 38 -9.69 -6.48 -8.89
CA GLN A 38 -8.79 -5.37 -9.15
C GLN A 38 -8.21 -4.79 -7.85
N GLU A 39 -9.03 -4.67 -6.80
CA GLU A 39 -8.53 -4.28 -5.48
C GLU A 39 -7.53 -5.30 -4.92
N LEU A 40 -7.87 -6.59 -5.00
CA LEU A 40 -7.01 -7.67 -4.52
C LEU A 40 -5.67 -7.68 -5.26
N LYS A 41 -5.64 -7.33 -6.55
CA LYS A 41 -4.37 -7.19 -7.28
C LYS A 41 -3.45 -6.15 -6.66
N GLU A 42 -3.95 -4.96 -6.39
CA GLU A 42 -3.15 -3.90 -5.76
C GLU A 42 -2.74 -4.30 -4.34
N ARG A 43 -3.70 -4.81 -3.55
CA ARG A 43 -3.54 -5.25 -2.17
C ARG A 43 -2.56 -6.41 -1.96
N PHE A 44 -2.43 -7.30 -2.94
CA PHE A 44 -1.44 -8.40 -2.91
C PHE A 44 -0.16 -8.10 -3.72
N GLY A 45 -0.03 -6.90 -4.28
CA GLY A 45 1.11 -6.54 -5.13
C GLY A 45 1.21 -7.39 -6.41
N LEU A 46 0.07 -7.84 -6.94
CA LEU A 46 -0.03 -8.66 -8.17
C LEU A 46 -0.07 -7.80 -9.45
N GLU A 47 0.26 -6.51 -9.35
CA GLU A 47 0.41 -5.65 -10.53
C GLU A 47 1.49 -6.19 -11.48
N LYS A 48 1.28 -5.93 -12.78
CA LYS A 48 2.26 -6.27 -13.82
C LYS A 48 3.54 -5.45 -13.64
N GLU A 49 4.68 -6.03 -14.00
CA GLU A 49 5.95 -5.30 -14.06
C GLU A 49 5.82 -4.08 -14.98
N GLY A 50 6.47 -2.98 -14.61
CA GLY A 50 6.42 -1.71 -15.34
C GLY A 50 5.21 -0.82 -15.03
N LYS A 51 4.18 -1.30 -14.31
CA LYS A 51 3.07 -0.44 -13.87
C LYS A 51 3.39 0.43 -12.66
N ILE A 52 4.30 -0.04 -11.82
CA ILE A 52 4.73 0.66 -10.61
C ILE A 52 6.09 1.32 -10.93
N PRO A 53 6.20 2.66 -10.85
CA PRO A 53 7.47 3.35 -11.04
C PRO A 53 8.54 2.83 -10.07
N GLN A 54 9.76 2.61 -10.56
CA GLN A 54 10.87 2.17 -9.73
C GLN A 54 11.61 3.35 -9.11
N GLY A 55 12.10 3.21 -7.87
CA GLY A 55 12.95 4.23 -7.22
C GLY A 55 12.21 5.50 -6.80
N ALA A 56 10.88 5.47 -6.73
CA ALA A 56 10.04 6.57 -6.29
C ALA A 56 10.08 6.74 -4.76
N LEU A 57 9.70 7.92 -4.28
CA LEU A 57 9.27 8.10 -2.89
C LEU A 57 7.92 7.39 -2.72
N TRP A 58 7.80 6.57 -1.69
CA TRP A 58 6.55 5.89 -1.36
C TRP A 58 5.96 6.54 -0.11
N LEU A 59 4.79 7.16 -0.25
CA LEU A 59 4.02 7.66 0.88
C LEU A 59 2.82 6.75 1.11
N HIS A 60 2.66 6.28 2.32
CA HIS A 60 1.47 5.57 2.78
C HIS A 60 0.59 6.52 3.59
N CYS A 61 -0.56 6.88 3.01
CA CYS A 61 -1.60 7.68 3.63
C CYS A 61 -2.84 6.80 3.79
N ALA A 62 -3.09 6.26 4.97
CA ALA A 62 -4.19 5.32 5.19
C ALA A 62 -5.56 5.91 4.83
N SER A 63 -5.78 7.21 5.06
CA SER A 63 -7.08 7.85 4.88
C SER A 63 -7.06 9.04 3.89
N VAL A 64 -8.25 9.47 3.47
CA VAL A 64 -8.44 10.71 2.69
C VAL A 64 -7.86 11.92 3.43
N GLY A 65 -8.05 11.99 4.75
CA GLY A 65 -7.55 13.08 5.58
C GLY A 65 -6.03 13.21 5.53
N GLU A 66 -5.32 12.08 5.56
CA GLU A 66 -3.85 12.04 5.48
C GLU A 66 -3.32 12.37 4.08
N VAL A 67 -4.04 11.96 3.03
CA VAL A 67 -3.68 12.38 1.66
C VAL A 67 -3.78 13.90 1.53
N MET A 68 -4.86 14.48 2.09
CA MET A 68 -5.10 15.92 2.03
C MET A 68 -4.10 16.71 2.89
N SER A 69 -3.75 16.23 4.07
CA SER A 69 -2.74 16.87 4.93
C SER A 69 -1.36 16.86 4.27
N MET A 70 -1.04 15.83 3.48
CA MET A 70 0.24 15.71 2.78
C MET A 70 0.32 16.45 1.44
N LYS A 71 -0.71 17.17 1.00
CA LYS A 71 -0.73 17.83 -0.31
C LYS A 71 0.47 18.75 -0.54
N GLU A 72 0.80 19.61 0.43
CA GLU A 72 1.97 20.46 0.37
C GLU A 72 3.28 19.68 0.58
N GLY A 73 3.27 18.74 1.54
CA GLY A 73 4.43 17.90 1.86
C GLY A 73 4.93 17.13 0.64
N ILE A 74 4.02 16.55 -0.15
CA ILE A 74 4.33 15.83 -1.40
C ILE A 74 5.07 16.73 -2.40
N SER A 75 4.62 17.98 -2.54
CA SER A 75 5.24 18.93 -3.46
C SER A 75 6.67 19.26 -3.02
N ARG A 76 6.87 19.50 -1.72
CA ARG A 76 8.19 19.76 -1.13
C ARG A 76 9.12 18.55 -1.23
N LEU A 77 8.61 17.36 -0.93
CA LEU A 77 9.37 16.10 -1.01
C LEU A 77 9.81 15.81 -2.46
N LYS A 78 8.90 15.96 -3.42
CA LYS A 78 9.21 15.79 -4.84
C LYS A 78 10.30 16.76 -5.30
N ALA A 79 10.20 18.03 -4.92
CA ALA A 79 11.21 19.04 -5.25
C ALA A 79 12.58 18.76 -4.61
N PHE A 80 12.59 18.33 -3.34
CA PHE A 80 13.81 18.04 -2.59
C PHE A 80 14.54 16.81 -3.12
N TYR A 81 13.85 15.68 -3.23
CA TYR A 81 14.47 14.42 -3.67
C TYR A 81 14.62 14.31 -5.19
N LYS A 82 13.86 15.11 -5.97
CA LYS A 82 13.80 15.03 -7.44
C LYS A 82 13.47 13.61 -7.92
N LYS A 83 12.53 12.96 -7.25
CA LYS A 83 12.05 11.60 -7.53
C LYS A 83 10.55 11.59 -7.80
N ASP A 84 10.09 10.57 -8.51
CA ASP A 84 8.67 10.28 -8.61
C ASP A 84 8.06 10.02 -7.23
N VAL A 85 6.75 10.24 -7.13
CA VAL A 85 6.00 10.02 -5.90
C VAL A 85 4.91 9.00 -6.16
N ILE A 86 4.92 7.93 -5.36
CA ILE A 86 3.86 6.94 -5.29
C ILE A 86 3.12 7.13 -3.97
N VAL A 87 1.80 7.20 -4.04
CA VAL A 87 0.95 7.19 -2.85
C VAL A 87 0.18 5.89 -2.77
N THR A 88 0.15 5.28 -1.59
CA THR A 88 -0.77 4.17 -1.29
C THR A 88 -1.78 4.58 -0.24
N ALA A 89 -3.04 4.22 -0.43
CA ALA A 89 -4.12 4.45 0.54
C ALA A 89 -4.90 3.17 0.86
N THR A 90 -5.46 3.04 2.06
CA THR A 90 -6.22 1.82 2.40
C THR A 90 -7.60 1.80 1.75
N THR A 91 -8.14 2.98 1.44
CA THR A 91 -9.48 3.20 0.85
C THR A 91 -9.39 3.71 -0.59
N GLU A 92 -10.38 3.34 -1.42
CA GLU A 92 -10.47 3.82 -2.81
C GLU A 92 -10.64 5.35 -2.85
N ALA A 93 -11.42 5.93 -1.93
CA ALA A 93 -11.57 7.38 -1.81
C ALA A 93 -10.22 8.09 -1.53
N GLY A 94 -9.35 7.49 -0.70
CA GLY A 94 -8.01 8.00 -0.46
C GLY A 94 -7.15 7.97 -1.72
N LYS A 95 -7.18 6.85 -2.46
CA LYS A 95 -6.48 6.69 -3.73
C LYS A 95 -6.99 7.69 -4.78
N GLU A 96 -8.29 7.85 -4.94
CA GLU A 96 -8.89 8.83 -5.85
C GLU A 96 -8.49 10.26 -5.49
N THR A 97 -8.45 10.57 -4.19
CA THR A 97 -7.99 11.88 -3.70
C THR A 97 -6.53 12.11 -4.04
N ALA A 98 -5.68 11.09 -3.91
CA ALA A 98 -4.28 11.15 -4.29
C ALA A 98 -4.11 11.40 -5.80
N LEU A 99 -4.89 10.73 -6.65
CA LEU A 99 -4.82 10.92 -8.11
C LEU A 99 -5.13 12.36 -8.56
N LYS A 100 -5.82 13.16 -7.75
CA LYS A 100 -6.08 14.58 -8.04
C LYS A 100 -4.85 15.48 -7.84
N ASN A 101 -3.79 15.00 -7.18
CA ASN A 101 -2.58 15.78 -6.97
C ASN A 101 -1.58 15.56 -8.14
N PRO A 102 -1.26 16.60 -8.93
CA PRO A 102 -0.39 16.46 -10.11
C PRO A 102 1.06 16.08 -9.77
N ASN A 103 1.48 16.23 -8.50
CA ASN A 103 2.81 15.83 -8.08
C ASN A 103 2.92 14.32 -7.81
N ILE A 104 1.80 13.61 -7.71
CA ILE A 104 1.77 12.15 -7.52
C ILE A 104 1.84 11.46 -8.88
N THR A 105 2.87 10.66 -9.09
CA THR A 105 3.11 9.92 -10.34
C THR A 105 2.11 8.76 -10.48
N LYS A 106 1.85 8.04 -9.39
CA LYS A 106 0.84 6.97 -9.32
C LYS A 106 0.26 6.86 -7.92
N ALA A 107 -1.01 6.45 -7.85
CA ALA A 107 -1.65 6.04 -6.61
C ALA A 107 -2.18 4.61 -6.72
N PHE A 108 -2.07 3.86 -5.63
CA PHE A 108 -2.56 2.49 -5.50
C PHE A 108 -3.30 2.31 -4.19
N LEU A 109 -4.10 1.26 -4.08
CA LEU A 109 -4.48 0.72 -2.79
C LEU A 109 -3.24 0.16 -2.11
N ALA A 110 -3.14 0.37 -0.82
CA ALA A 110 -2.03 -0.12 -0.03
C ALA A 110 -1.96 -1.64 -0.10
N PRO A 111 -0.74 -2.21 -0.22
CA PRO A 111 -0.59 -3.63 0.03
C PRO A 111 -1.14 -3.92 1.43
N LEU A 112 -1.85 -5.04 1.57
CA LEU A 112 -2.28 -5.51 2.89
C LEU A 112 -1.06 -5.58 3.81
N ASP A 113 -1.26 -5.33 5.11
CA ASP A 113 -0.21 -5.52 6.12
C ASP A 113 0.08 -7.01 6.35
N PHE A 114 0.43 -7.68 5.28
CA PHE A 114 0.76 -9.08 5.16
C PHE A 114 2.11 -9.12 4.48
N TYR A 115 3.07 -9.75 5.14
CA TYR A 115 4.47 -9.63 4.74
C TYR A 115 4.74 -9.97 3.27
N PRO A 116 4.16 -11.04 2.68
CA PRO A 116 4.30 -11.34 1.25
C PRO A 116 3.78 -10.22 0.33
N SER A 117 2.66 -9.58 0.68
CA SER A 117 2.08 -8.47 -0.11
C SER A 117 3.01 -7.25 -0.09
N CYS A 118 3.43 -6.83 1.10
CA CYS A 118 4.37 -5.71 1.26
C CYS A 118 5.71 -5.98 0.56
N LYS A 119 6.28 -7.17 0.77
CA LYS A 119 7.53 -7.61 0.13
C LYS A 119 7.42 -7.58 -1.39
N ARG A 120 6.29 -8.05 -1.94
CA ARG A 120 6.07 -8.06 -3.39
C ARG A 120 5.94 -6.64 -3.94
N PHE A 121 5.19 -5.77 -3.28
CA PHE A 121 5.09 -4.36 -3.66
C PHE A 121 6.47 -3.68 -3.65
N ILE A 122 7.25 -3.86 -2.58
CA ILE A 122 8.61 -3.31 -2.46
C ILE A 122 9.54 -3.84 -3.56
N ARG A 123 9.45 -5.12 -3.90
CA ARG A 123 10.25 -5.72 -4.99
C ARG A 123 9.93 -5.09 -6.35
N LEU A 124 8.66 -4.78 -6.62
CA LEU A 124 8.22 -4.16 -7.87
C LEU A 124 8.54 -2.67 -7.92
N ALA A 125 8.26 -1.94 -6.83
CA ALA A 125 8.43 -0.50 -6.72
C ALA A 125 9.88 -0.06 -6.46
N LYS A 126 10.71 -0.93 -5.85
CA LYS A 126 12.06 -0.62 -5.37
C LYS A 126 12.16 0.80 -4.79
N PRO A 127 11.32 1.14 -3.81
CA PRO A 127 11.13 2.53 -3.38
C PRO A 127 12.43 3.10 -2.83
N TYR A 128 12.70 4.37 -3.13
CA TYR A 128 13.86 5.07 -2.60
C TYR A 128 13.73 5.30 -1.09
N ARG A 129 12.52 5.61 -0.62
CA ARG A 129 12.19 5.82 0.79
C ARG A 129 10.70 5.60 1.01
N LEU A 130 10.35 5.04 2.16
CA LEU A 130 8.97 4.92 2.66
C LEU A 130 8.68 6.03 3.68
N PHE A 131 7.53 6.67 3.56
CA PHE A 131 6.94 7.56 4.55
C PHE A 131 5.57 7.00 4.93
N VAL A 132 5.33 6.72 6.21
CA VAL A 132 4.03 6.29 6.74
C VAL A 132 3.42 7.50 7.46
N VAL A 133 2.20 7.89 7.13
CA VAL A 133 1.61 9.11 7.68
C VAL A 133 0.81 8.81 8.96
N GLU A 134 1.29 9.40 10.06
CA GLU A 134 0.71 9.61 11.39
C GLU A 134 -0.01 8.45 12.12
N ARG A 135 -1.14 7.92 11.64
CA ARG A 135 -2.12 7.31 12.57
C ARG A 135 -2.10 5.80 12.70
N GLU A 136 -1.42 5.09 11.81
CA GLU A 136 -1.44 3.62 11.82
C GLU A 136 -0.04 3.02 11.70
N ILE A 137 0.27 2.07 12.59
CA ILE A 137 1.49 1.28 12.50
C ILE A 137 1.20 0.09 11.59
N TRP A 138 1.96 -0.01 10.50
CA TRP A 138 1.92 -1.11 9.53
C TRP A 138 3.14 -2.01 9.74
N PRO A 139 3.13 -2.93 10.72
CA PRO A 139 4.32 -3.66 11.14
C PRO A 139 4.91 -4.53 10.02
N ASN A 140 4.09 -5.20 9.21
CA ASN A 140 4.61 -6.00 8.10
C ASN A 140 5.18 -5.11 6.99
N MET A 141 4.57 -3.96 6.72
CA MET A 141 5.10 -2.96 5.79
C MET A 141 6.48 -2.45 6.22
N LEU A 142 6.60 -2.02 7.48
CA LEU A 142 7.86 -1.51 8.05
C LEU A 142 8.92 -2.61 8.11
N ALA A 143 8.55 -3.83 8.52
CA ALA A 143 9.46 -4.97 8.54
C ALA A 143 9.95 -5.35 7.15
N ALA A 144 9.07 -5.35 6.15
CA ALA A 144 9.43 -5.62 4.77
C ALA A 144 10.33 -4.52 4.18
N ALA A 145 10.07 -3.25 4.49
CA ALA A 145 10.92 -2.13 4.09
C ALA A 145 12.32 -2.24 4.70
N HIS A 146 12.40 -2.48 6.02
CA HIS A 146 13.66 -2.67 6.72
C HIS A 146 14.47 -3.83 6.14
N GLN A 147 13.85 -4.99 5.90
CA GLN A 147 14.54 -6.15 5.33
C GLN A 147 15.02 -5.92 3.89
N ALA A 148 14.33 -5.07 3.12
CA ALA A 148 14.73 -4.67 1.78
C ALA A 148 15.76 -3.53 1.76
N GLY A 149 16.20 -3.02 2.92
CA GLY A 149 17.11 -1.88 3.02
C GLY A 149 16.47 -0.55 2.61
N VAL A 150 15.14 -0.45 2.59
CA VAL A 150 14.40 0.78 2.27
C VAL A 150 14.28 1.60 3.56
N PRO A 151 14.85 2.82 3.64
CA PRO A 151 14.65 3.69 4.79
C PRO A 151 13.17 4.04 4.95
N ALA A 152 12.66 3.93 6.17
CA ALA A 152 11.28 4.27 6.51
C ALA A 152 11.25 5.41 7.54
N ALA A 153 10.34 6.36 7.37
CA ALA A 153 9.97 7.36 8.35
C ALA A 153 8.47 7.26 8.64
N VAL A 154 8.08 7.50 9.90
CA VAL A 154 6.70 7.52 10.38
C VAL A 154 6.41 8.90 10.95
#